data_AF-A0A2V7MCM7-F1
#
_entry.id   AF-A0A2V7MCM7-F1
#
_cell.length_a   1.000
_cell.length_b   1.000
_cell.length_c   1.000
_cell.angle_alpha   90.00
_cell.angle_beta   90.00
_cell.angle_gamma   90.00
#
_symmetry.space_group_name_H-M   'P 1'
#
loop_
_entity.id
_entity.type
_entity.pdbx_description
1 polymer ?
#
loop_
_entity_poly.entity_id
_entity_poly.type
_entity_poly.pdbx_seq_one_letter_code
_entity_poly.pdbx_strand_id
1 'polypeptide(L)'
;MHLLLGRIHLAQGHASAAAEELRRALRLDPLLAAAHRQLGFALVSMGRFGEAVQSWDQWERLARTPEEEAQRADVQRAREAARVFSHG
;
A
#
# COMPACT_ATOMS: atom_id res chain seq x y z
N MET A 1 10.28 12.33 -0.58
CA MET A 1 10.69 12.08 0.82
C MET A 1 9.69 11.19 1.57
N HIS A 2 8.42 11.54 1.63
CA HIS A 2 7.40 10.79 2.40
C HIS A 2 7.25 9.29 2.02
N LEU A 3 7.42 8.92 0.74
CA LEU A 3 7.41 7.50 0.32
C LEU A 3 8.52 6.69 1.00
N LEU A 4 9.75 7.21 1.02
CA LEU A 4 10.91 6.54 1.63
C LEU A 4 10.75 6.44 3.15
N LEU A 5 10.28 7.50 3.81
CA LEU A 5 9.97 7.48 5.23
C LEU A 5 8.90 6.44 5.56
N GLY A 6 7.83 6.38 4.76
CA GLY A 6 6.79 5.36 4.91
C GLY A 6 7.35 3.94 4.83
N ARG A 7 8.24 3.67 3.87
CA ARG A 7 8.93 2.37 3.74
C ARG A 7 9.81 2.04 4.94
N ILE A 8 10.55 3.02 5.46
CA ILE A 8 11.40 2.86 6.64
C ILE A 8 10.55 2.53 7.86
N HIS A 9 9.45 3.26 8.08
CA HIS A 9 8.53 2.99 9.18
C HIS A 9 7.91 1.59 9.09
N LEU A 10 7.55 1.12 7.88
CA LEU A 10 7.09 -0.26 7.67
C LEU A 10 8.14 -1.28 8.08
N ALA A 11 9.40 -1.09 7.65
CA ALA A 11 10.49 -2.00 8.01
C ALA A 11 10.75 -2.03 9.53
N GLN A 12 10.42 -0.96 10.24
CA GLN A 12 10.52 -0.87 11.70
C GLN A 12 9.27 -1.35 12.44
N GLY A 13 8.22 -1.79 11.73
CA GLY A 13 6.94 -2.19 12.35
C GLY A 13 6.05 -1.02 12.79
N HIS A 14 6.44 0.22 12.49
CA HIS A 14 5.69 1.45 12.82
C HIS A 14 4.57 1.73 11.80
N ALA A 15 3.63 0.80 11.67
CA ALA A 15 2.61 0.82 10.62
C ALA A 15 1.75 2.10 10.58
N SER A 16 1.40 2.65 11.75
CA SER A 16 0.63 3.91 11.83
C SER A 16 1.40 5.09 11.24
N ALA A 17 2.66 5.27 11.66
CA ALA A 17 3.53 6.33 11.14
C ALA A 17 3.79 6.15 9.63
N ALA A 18 3.96 4.91 9.17
CA ALA A 18 4.08 4.61 7.75
C ALA A 18 2.84 5.08 6.96
N ALA A 19 1.64 4.75 7.44
CA ALA A 19 0.39 5.16 6.79
C ALA A 19 0.24 6.69 6.73
N GLU A 20 0.66 7.42 7.76
CA GLU A 20 0.64 8.89 7.75
C GLU A 20 1.58 9.47 6.69
N GLU A 21 2.81 8.99 6.63
CA GLU A 21 3.80 9.43 5.63
C GLU A 21 3.34 9.06 4.22
N LEU A 22 2.80 7.87 4.00
CA LEU A 22 2.31 7.45 2.69
C LEU A 22 1.09 8.25 2.24
N ARG A 23 0.18 8.59 3.17
CA ARG A 23 -0.93 9.52 2.87
C ARG A 23 -0.42 10.93 2.55
N ARG A 24 0.66 11.41 3.19
CA ARG A 24 1.32 12.67 2.81
C ARG A 24 1.87 12.59 1.39
N ALA A 25 2.54 11.48 1.04
CA ALA A 25 3.03 11.25 -0.31
C ALA A 25 1.89 11.32 -1.34
N LEU A 26 0.75 10.68 -1.06
CA LEU A 26 -0.42 10.68 -1.93
C LEU A 26 -1.16 12.02 -2.00
N ARG A 27 -1.06 12.87 -0.97
CA ARG A 27 -1.58 14.25 -1.07
C ARG A 27 -0.75 15.12 -2.01
N LEU A 28 0.55 14.85 -2.10
CA LEU A 28 1.46 15.57 -3.01
C LEU A 28 1.37 15.03 -4.44
N ASP A 29 1.30 13.71 -4.58
CA ASP A 29 1.13 13.03 -5.85
C ASP A 29 0.13 11.86 -5.70
N PRO A 30 -1.15 12.08 -6.06
CA PRO A 30 -2.18 11.05 -6.00
C PRO A 30 -1.93 9.86 -6.95
N LEU A 31 -1.10 10.04 -7.98
CA LEU A 31 -0.79 9.04 -9.00
C LEU A 31 0.46 8.21 -8.65
N LEU A 32 1.08 8.47 -7.50
CA LEU A 32 2.26 7.75 -7.05
C LEU A 32 1.92 6.31 -6.68
N ALA A 33 1.98 5.41 -7.67
CA ALA A 33 1.65 4.00 -7.53
C ALA A 33 2.40 3.37 -6.33
N ALA A 34 3.71 3.58 -6.23
CA ALA A 34 4.51 3.04 -5.13
C ALA A 34 3.96 3.40 -3.73
N ALA A 35 3.36 4.58 -3.55
CA ALA A 35 2.77 4.98 -2.27
C ALA A 35 1.47 4.21 -1.98
N HIS A 36 0.62 3.99 -2.99
CA HIS A 36 -0.58 3.15 -2.85
C HIS A 36 -0.24 1.71 -2.46
N ARG A 37 0.81 1.11 -3.07
CA ARG A 37 1.28 -0.23 -2.71
C ARG A 37 1.72 -0.33 -1.26
N GLN A 38 2.60 0.58 -0.83
CA GLN A 38 3.12 0.58 0.54
C GLN A 38 2.01 0.89 1.55
N LEU A 39 1.05 1.75 1.18
CA LEU A 39 -0.07 2.09 2.06
C LEU A 39 -0.94 0.86 2.32
N GLY A 40 -1.17 0.02 1.30
CA GLY A 40 -1.87 -1.25 1.49
C GLY A 40 -1.20 -2.17 2.53
N PHE A 41 0.12 -2.32 2.47
CA PHE A 41 0.85 -3.10 3.48
C PHE A 41 0.76 -2.49 4.89
N ALA A 42 0.91 -1.17 5.01
CA ALA A 42 0.77 -0.48 6.30
C ALA A 42 -0.64 -0.68 6.89
N LEU A 43 -1.67 -0.61 6.05
CA LEU A 43 -3.05 -0.80 6.47
C LEU A 43 -3.34 -2.23 6.91
N VAL A 44 -2.77 -3.24 6.25
CA VAL A 44 -2.85 -4.64 6.71
C VAL A 44 -2.22 -4.80 8.09
N SER A 45 -1.04 -4.24 8.33
CA SER A 45 -0.41 -4.28 9.66
C SER A 45 -1.23 -3.57 10.74
N MET A 46 -2.15 -2.68 10.36
CA MET A 46 -3.09 -2.02 11.27
C MET A 46 -4.45 -2.74 11.37
N GLY A 47 -4.65 -3.88 10.69
CA GLY A 47 -5.94 -4.59 10.63
C GLY A 47 -7.00 -3.90 9.77
N ARG A 48 -6.63 -2.87 8.99
CA ARG A 48 -7.54 -2.08 8.14
C ARG A 48 -7.66 -2.68 6.75
N PHE A 49 -8.14 -3.92 6.68
CA PHE A 49 -8.10 -4.72 5.45
C PHE A 49 -8.90 -4.11 4.28
N GLY A 50 -10.08 -3.54 4.53
CA GLY A 50 -10.88 -2.92 3.46
C GLY A 50 -10.16 -1.75 2.77
N GLU A 51 -9.50 -0.88 3.53
CA GLU A 51 -8.71 0.22 2.98
C GLU A 51 -7.43 -0.28 2.31
N ALA A 52 -6.85 -1.37 2.80
CA ALA A 52 -5.68 -1.98 2.17
C ALA A 52 -6.01 -2.46 0.76
N VAL A 53 -7.15 -3.13 0.61
CA VAL A 53 -7.68 -3.56 -0.70
C VAL A 53 -7.84 -2.36 -1.63
N GLN A 54 -8.52 -1.29 -1.17
CA GLN A 54 -8.68 -0.08 -1.98
C GLN A 54 -7.35 0.53 -2.42
N SER A 55 -6.34 0.54 -1.55
CA SER A 55 -5.01 1.06 -1.89
C SER A 55 -4.34 0.21 -2.97
N TRP A 56 -4.43 -1.11 -2.88
CA TRP A 56 -3.88 -2.00 -3.91
C TRP A 56 -4.65 -1.96 -5.23
N ASP A 57 -5.96 -1.72 -5.20
CA ASP A 57 -6.76 -1.46 -6.42
C ASP A 57 -6.23 -0.23 -7.17
N GLN A 58 -5.92 0.84 -6.44
CA GLN A 58 -5.37 2.05 -7.05
C GLN A 58 -3.94 1.82 -7.57
N TRP A 59 -3.12 1.07 -6.83
CA TRP A 59 -1.79 0.68 -7.33
C TRP A 59 -1.90 -0.09 -8.65
N GLU A 60 -2.78 -1.07 -8.75
CA GLU A 60 -2.94 -1.91 -9.95
C GLU A 60 -3.39 -1.11 -11.18
N ARG A 61 -4.18 -0.06 -10.98
CA ARG A 61 -4.61 0.88 -12.04
C ARG A 61 -3.48 1.79 -12.52
N LEU A 62 -2.56 2.14 -11.64
CA LEU A 62 -1.50 3.12 -11.89
C LEU A 62 -0.17 2.49 -12.30
N ALA A 63 0.08 1.25 -11.88
CA ALA A 63 1.28 0.49 -12.19
C ALA A 63 1.41 0.27 -13.71
N ARG A 64 2.48 0.82 -14.29
CA ARG A 64 2.75 0.75 -15.74
C ARG A 64 4.20 0.43 -16.09
N THR A 65 5.07 0.26 -15.10
CA THR A 65 6.47 -0.07 -15.32
C THR A 65 6.73 -1.57 -15.18
N PRO A 66 7.74 -2.13 -15.86
CA PRO A 66 8.11 -3.55 -15.70
C PRO A 66 8.47 -3.93 -14.25
N GLU A 67 9.05 -3.00 -13.48
CA GLU A 67 9.34 -3.22 -12.06
C GLU A 67 8.04 -3.39 -11.24
N GLU A 68 7.01 -2.58 -11.51
CA GLU A 68 5.71 -2.72 -10.85
C GLU A 68 4.97 -3.97 -11.32
N GLU A 69 5.08 -4.34 -12.59
CA GLU A 69 4.53 -5.58 -13.14
C GLU A 69 5.07 -6.80 -12.38
N ALA A 70 6.38 -6.83 -12.09
CA ALA A 70 7.01 -7.89 -11.32
C ALA A 70 6.45 -8.01 -9.89
N GLN A 71 5.91 -6.92 -9.33
CA GLN A 71 5.30 -6.89 -8.01
C GLN A 71 3.82 -7.29 -8.00
N ARG A 72 3.19 -7.46 -9.18
CA ARG A 72 1.75 -7.65 -9.33
C ARG A 72 1.25 -8.92 -8.63
N ALA A 73 1.96 -10.03 -8.81
CA ALA A 73 1.58 -11.31 -8.19
C ALA A 73 1.58 -11.22 -6.66
N ASP A 74 2.54 -10.51 -6.08
CA ASP A 74 2.62 -10.32 -4.62
C ASP A 74 1.48 -9.46 -4.10
N VAL A 75 1.18 -8.36 -4.80
CA VAL A 75 0.08 -7.46 -4.43
C VAL A 75 -1.27 -8.14 -4.57
N GLN A 76 -1.49 -8.93 -5.63
CA GLN A 76 -2.73 -9.68 -5.84
C GLN A 76 -2.96 -10.69 -4.71
N ARG A 77 -1.94 -11.46 -4.34
CA ARG A 77 -2.03 -12.40 -3.21
C ARG A 77 -2.35 -11.70 -1.89
N ALA A 78 -1.66 -10.60 -1.59
CA ALA A 78 -1.89 -9.84 -0.36
C ALA A 78 -3.31 -9.25 -0.32
N ARG A 79 -3.80 -8.76 -1.45
CA ARG A 79 -5.15 -8.21 -1.61
C ARG A 79 -6.24 -9.27 -1.46
N GLU A 80 -6.07 -10.44 -2.05
CA GLU A 80 -7.00 -11.56 -1.91
C GLU A 80 -7.09 -12.02 -0.45
N ALA A 81 -5.95 -12.15 0.23
CA ALA A 81 -5.93 -12.45 1.66
C ALA A 81 -6.68 -11.38 2.46
N ALA A 82 -6.39 -10.09 2.23
CA ALA A 82 -7.07 -9.00 2.93
C ALA A 82 -8.58 -8.95 2.64
N ARG A 83 -9.03 -9.30 1.42
CA ARG A 83 -10.46 -9.35 1.07
C ARG A 83 -11.23 -10.33 1.94
N VAL A 84 -10.63 -11.49 2.24
CA VAL A 84 -11.24 -12.51 3.11
C VAL A 84 -11.51 -11.92 4.51
N PHE A 85 -10.54 -11.18 5.06
CA PHE A 85 -10.67 -10.55 6.39
C PHE A 85 -11.49 -9.26 6.41
N SER A 86 -11.81 -8.69 5.26
CA SER A 86 -12.65 -7.48 5.17
C SER A 86 -14.17 -7.77 5.21
N HIS A 87 -14.58 -9.02 4.99
CA HIS A 87 -15.98 -9.45 4.95
C HIS A 87 -16.38 -10.41 6.09
N GLY A 88 -15.51 -10.60 7.09
CA GLY A 88 -15.79 -11.36 8.31
C GLY A 88 -16.05 -10.44 9.49
#